data_AF-A0A1F8THB3-F1
#
_entry.id   AF-A0A1F8THB3-F1
#
_cell.length_a   1.000
_cell.length_b   1.000
_cell.length_c   1.000
_cell.angle_alpha   90.00
_cell.angle_beta   90.00
_cell.angle_gamma   90.00
#
_symmetry.space_group_name_H-M   'P 1'
#
loop_
_entity.id
_entity.type
_entity.pdbx_description
1 polymer ?
#
loop_
_entity_poly.entity_id
_entity_poly.type
_entity_poly.pdbx_seq_one_letter_code
_entity_poly.pdbx_strand_id
1 'polypeptide(L)' 'MYTPNPASEYRVKFDFRVDFTNGGHVQGEDFLLDLDGSEVSDEELKVMIVEAMNLARAGEVVIYRKQVVRRGEHADE' A
#
# COMPACT_ATOMS: atom_id res chain seq x y z
N MET A 1 2.26 -8.11 9.97
CA MET A 1 3.00 -6.89 10.30
C MET A 1 3.99 -6.58 9.19
N TYR A 2 3.56 -5.72 8.28
CA TYR A 2 4.37 -5.13 7.25
C TYR A 2 5.59 -4.47 7.87
N THR A 3 6.76 -4.84 7.35
CA THR A 3 8.03 -4.23 7.69
C THR A 3 8.60 -3.70 6.38
N PRO A 4 8.80 -2.37 6.23
CA PRO A 4 9.45 -1.83 5.06
C PRO A 4 10.80 -2.52 4.83
N ASN A 5 11.06 -2.90 3.58
CA ASN A 5 12.31 -3.48 3.16
C ASN A 5 12.93 -2.59 2.08
N PRO A 6 13.76 -1.60 2.46
CA PRO A 6 14.37 -0.68 1.51
C PRO A 6 15.30 -1.35 0.49
N ALA A 7 15.66 -2.61 0.68
CA ALA A 7 16.48 -3.40 -0.24
C ALA A 7 15.65 -4.28 -1.20
N SER A 8 14.31 -4.25 -1.11
CA SER A 8 13.40 -4.99 -1.99
C SER A 8 13.61 -4.63 -3.47
N GLU A 9 13.62 -5.64 -4.33
CA GLU A 9 13.69 -5.43 -5.79
C GLU A 9 12.36 -4.92 -6.38
N TYR A 10 11.24 -5.20 -5.71
CA TYR A 10 9.90 -4.85 -6.17
C TYR A 10 9.20 -3.94 -5.17
N ARG A 11 8.35 -3.05 -5.69
CA ARG A 11 7.40 -2.24 -4.93
C ARG A 11 6.03 -2.36 -5.57
N VAL A 12 4.98 -2.08 -4.81
CA VAL A 12 3.64 -1.85 -5.37
C VAL A 12 3.30 -0.37 -5.28
N LYS A 13 2.96 0.22 -6.44
CA LYS A 13 2.43 1.57 -6.60
C LYS A 13 0.91 1.51 -6.68
N PHE A 14 0.20 2.32 -5.91
CA PHE A 14 -1.25 2.32 -5.89
C PHE A 14 -1.81 3.60 -5.26
N ASP A 15 -3.08 3.88 -5.55
CA ASP A 15 -3.86 4.78 -4.71
C ASP A 15 -4.77 3.97 -3.80
N PHE A 16 -5.22 4.60 -2.72
CA PHE A 16 -6.18 3.97 -1.83
C PHE A 16 -7.08 4.98 -1.16
N ARG A 17 -8.20 4.45 -0.65
CA ARG A 17 -9.04 5.07 0.35
C ARG A 17 -9.25 4.08 1.49
N VAL A 18 -9.07 4.55 2.72
CA VAL A 18 -9.50 3.83 3.94
C VAL A 18 -10.56 4.66 4.62
N ASP A 19 -11.77 4.12 4.74
CA ASP A 19 -12.82 4.69 5.56
C ASP A 19 -12.65 4.22 7.01
N PHE A 20 -12.86 5.12 7.99
CA PHE A 20 -12.77 4.75 9.40
C PHE A 20 -14.15 4.44 9.98
N THR A 21 -14.21 3.41 10.82
CA THR A 21 -15.46 2.99 11.49
C THR A 21 -15.99 4.03 12.50
N ASN A 22 -15.17 5.00 12.90
CA ASN A 22 -15.54 6.14 13.75
C ASN A 22 -15.79 7.44 12.95
N GLY A 23 -15.87 7.35 11.62
CA GLY A 23 -16.15 8.48 10.74
C GLY A 23 -14.87 9.13 10.17
N GLY A 24 -15.01 9.66 8.96
CA GLY A 24 -13.89 10.20 8.18
C GLY A 24 -13.20 9.12 7.33
N HIS A 25 -12.21 9.55 6.56
CA HIS A 25 -11.39 8.68 5.72
C HIS A 25 -9.99 9.27 5.53
N VAL A 26 -9.05 8.42 5.11
CA VAL A 26 -7.76 8.82 4.58
C VAL A 26 -7.64 8.32 3.14
N GLN A 27 -7.03 9.14 2.29
CA GLN A 27 -6.71 8.77 0.91
C GLN A 27 -5.23 9.02 0.65
N GLY A 28 -4.63 8.22 -0.21
CA GLY A 28 -3.28 8.39 -0.70
C GLY A 28 -3.22 8.15 -2.21
N GLU A 29 -2.36 8.88 -2.89
CA GLU A 29 -2.15 8.82 -4.34
C GLU A 29 -0.69 8.45 -4.62
N ASP A 30 -0.47 7.65 -5.66
CA ASP A 30 0.85 7.22 -6.11
C ASP A 30 1.73 6.60 -5.00
N PHE A 31 1.10 5.96 -4.00
CA PHE A 31 1.74 5.45 -2.80
C PHE A 31 2.55 4.19 -3.11
N LEU A 32 3.70 4.03 -2.45
CA LEU A 32 4.64 2.92 -2.66
C LEU A 32 4.85 2.11 -1.39
N LEU A 33 4.69 0.79 -1.49
CA LEU A 33 5.10 -0.16 -0.45
C LEU A 33 6.11 -1.16 -1.02
N ASP A 34 7.08 -1.54 -0.20
CA ASP A 34 8.11 -2.54 -0.54
C ASP A 34 7.47 -3.94 -0.60
N LEU A 35 7.88 -4.76 -1.56
CA LEU A 35 7.44 -6.16 -1.70
C LEU A 35 8.63 -7.11 -1.67
N ASP A 36 8.47 -8.25 -0.99
CA ASP A 36 9.47 -9.32 -0.99
C ASP A 36 9.47 -10.13 -2.30
N GLY A 37 8.45 -9.98 -3.15
CA GLY A 37 8.30 -10.66 -4.43
C GLY A 37 7.60 -9.79 -5.48
N SER A 38 7.38 -10.35 -6.68
CA SER A 38 6.83 -9.62 -7.82
C SER A 38 5.29 -9.55 -7.85
N GLU A 39 4.61 -10.08 -6.84
CA GLU A 39 3.15 -10.14 -6.77
C GLU A 39 2.66 -9.87 -5.34
N VAL A 40 1.43 -9.38 -5.24
CA VAL A 40 0.70 -9.21 -3.97
C VAL A 40 -0.79 -9.27 -4.28
N SER A 41 -1.58 -9.96 -3.46
CA SER A 41 -3.05 -9.94 -3.60
C SER A 41 -3.63 -8.60 -3.13
N ASP A 42 -4.92 -8.36 -3.40
CA ASP A 42 -5.58 -7.16 -2.90
C ASP A 42 -5.81 -7.24 -1.39
N GLU A 43 -6.17 -8.41 -0.87
CA GLU A 43 -6.35 -8.67 0.56
C GLU A 43 -5.06 -8.43 1.35
N GLU A 44 -3.92 -8.95 0.88
CA GLU A 44 -2.62 -8.71 1.50
C GLU A 44 -2.27 -7.22 1.48
N LEU A 45 -2.48 -6.54 0.35
CA LEU A 45 -2.19 -5.12 0.22
C LEU A 45 -3.07 -4.26 1.15
N LYS A 46 -4.34 -4.61 1.35
CA LYS A 46 -5.23 -3.94 2.31
C LYS A 46 -4.68 -4.02 3.74
N VAL A 47 -4.19 -5.20 4.14
CA VAL A 47 -3.55 -5.39 5.45
C VAL A 47 -2.28 -4.56 5.55
N MET A 48 -1.42 -4.60 4.53
CA MET A 48 -0.18 -3.82 4.49
C MET A 48 -0.43 -2.31 4.63
N ILE A 49 -1.45 -1.75 3.99
CA ILE A 49 -1.81 -0.32 4.11
C ILE A 49 -2.11 0.05 5.56
N VAL A 50 -2.98 -0.71 6.22
CA VAL A 50 -3.39 -0.46 7.60
C VAL A 50 -2.20 -0.56 8.55
N GLU A 51 -1.32 -1.55 8.34
CA GLU A 51 -0.11 -1.76 9.15
C GLU A 51 0.96 -0.68 8.91
N ALA A 52 1.24 -0.32 7.64
CA ALA A 52 2.26 0.66 7.27
C ALA A 52 1.98 2.07 7.83
N MET A 53 0.70 2.45 7.87
CA MET A 53 0.25 3.75 8.36
C MET A 53 -0.21 3.73 9.81
N ASN A 54 -0.20 2.55 10.46
CA ASN A 54 -0.68 2.34 11.83
C ASN A 54 -2.11 2.89 12.05
N LEU A 55 -3.02 2.60 11.11
CA LEU A 55 -4.38 3.16 11.11
C LEU A 55 -5.26 2.48 12.16
N ALA A 56 -5.65 3.23 13.20
CA ALA A 56 -6.62 2.78 14.18
C ALA A 56 -8.05 2.82 13.59
N ARG A 57 -8.89 1.82 13.93
CA ARG A 57 -10.32 1.77 13.53
C ARG A 57 -10.57 1.76 12.01
N ALA A 58 -9.60 1.29 11.23
CA ALA A 58 -9.75 1.09 9.79
C ALA A 58 -10.97 0.21 9.48
N GLY A 59 -11.78 0.66 8.53
CA GLY A 59 -12.95 -0.04 8.00
C GLY A 59 -12.67 -0.53 6.59
N GLU A 60 -13.52 -0.14 5.63
CA GLU A 60 -13.35 -0.52 4.24
C GLU A 60 -12.07 0.08 3.64
N VAL A 61 -11.34 -0.75 2.90
CA VAL A 61 -10.16 -0.35 2.13
C VAL A 61 -10.43 -0.62 0.66
N VAL A 62 -10.34 0.43 -0.15
CA VAL A 62 -10.44 0.35 -1.61
C VAL A 62 -9.11 0.77 -2.21
N ILE A 63 -8.64 -0.03 -3.17
CA ILE A 63 -7.36 0.18 -3.86
C ILE A 63 -7.66 0.52 -5.32
N TYR A 64 -6.94 1.50 -5.86
CA TYR A 64 -7.04 1.93 -7.25
C TYR A 64 -5.65 1.98 -7.89
N ARG A 65 -5.60 1.93 -9.23
CA ARG A 65 -4.37 2.08 -10.03
C ARG A 65 -3.18 1.23 -9.52
N LYS A 66 -3.46 0.03 -8.99
CA LYS A 66 -2.44 -0.89 -8.47
C LYS A 66 -1.52 -1.40 -9.58
N GLN A 67 -0.22 -1.26 -9.37
CA GLN A 67 0.82 -1.75 -10.26
C GLN A 67 2.03 -2.20 -9.46
N VAL A 68 2.53 -3.42 -9.72
CA VAL A 68 3.85 -3.82 -9.21
C VAL A 68 4.92 -3.25 -10.15
N VAL A 69 5.94 -2.62 -9.57
CA VAL A 69 7.05 -1.99 -10.27
C VAL A 69 8.38 -2.53 -9.73
N ARG A 70 9.38 -2.61 -10.61
CA ARG A 70 10.76 -2.83 -10.17
C ARG A 70 11.36 -1.55 -9.63
N ARG A 71 12.13 -1.67 -8.55
CA ARG A 71 12.88 -0.57 -7.97
C ARG A 71 13.87 -0.02 -9.02
N GLY A 72 13.88 1.30 -9.18
CA GLY A 72 14.76 2.00 -10.12
C GLY A 72 14.30 2.00 -11.59
N GLU A 73 13.30 1.21 -11.97
CA GLU A 73 12.77 1.20 -13.35
C GLU A 73 11.55 2.13 -13.52
N HIS A 74 10.92 2.55 -12.41
CA HIS A 74 9.82 3.51 -12.42
C HIS A 74 9.94 4.48 -11.22
N ALA A 75 10.51 5.66 -11.51
CA ALA A 75 10.34 6.95 -10.84
C ALA A 75 10.26 6.96 -9.30
N ASP A 76 11.41 7.19 -8.65
CA ASP A 76 11.47 8.01 -7.43
C ASP A 76 11.29 9.51 -7.80
N GLU A 77 10.22 9.86 -8.55
CA GLU A 77 9.84 11.25 -8.85
C GLU A 77 8.78 11.77 -7.88
#